data_AF-A0A498FDG2-F1
#
_entry.id   AF-A0A498FDG2-F1
#
_cell.length_a   1.000
_cell.length_b   1.000
_cell.length_c   1.000
_cell.angle_alpha   90.00
_cell.angle_beta   90.00
_cell.angle_gamma   90.00
#
_symmetry.space_group_name_H-M   'P 1'
#
loop_
_entity.id
_entity.type
_entity.pdbx_description
1 polymer ?
#
loop_
_entity_poly.entity_id
_entity_poly.type
_entity_poly.pdbx_seq_one_letter_code
_entity_poly.pdbx_strand_id
1 'polypeptide(L)'
;MGVYKTVEQVPDYARLSHYTASYSGRDVWSEYYNAELSDAAETVEYEAGLVEESWKGHMDECGRHHALAKPADVEAWFTKLVDRMQYKRAYNPYWVRLEEFYDYLVWHTDHPHTYHPARMAAGQGGVTNEIWCFKIRER
;
A
#
# COMPACT_ATOMS: atom_id res chain seq x y z
N MET A 1 10.81 4.86 -8.64
CA MET A 1 11.21 6.21 -8.17
C MET A 1 9.94 7.04 -8.01
N GLY A 2 9.55 7.40 -6.77
CA GLY A 2 8.51 8.41 -6.55
C GLY A 2 9.15 9.80 -6.57
N VAL A 3 8.61 10.73 -7.37
CA VAL A 3 9.15 12.09 -7.50
C VAL A 3 9.08 12.86 -6.17
N TYR A 4 8.08 12.54 -5.35
CA TYR A 4 7.81 13.18 -4.07
C TYR A 4 8.20 12.27 -2.91
N LYS A 5 8.90 12.82 -1.92
CA LYS A 5 9.31 12.11 -0.69
C LYS A 5 8.30 12.30 0.45
N THR A 6 7.53 13.39 0.42
CA THR A 6 6.47 13.66 1.39
C THR A 6 5.21 14.18 0.69
N VAL A 7 4.06 14.15 1.37
CA VAL A 7 2.77 14.61 0.81
C VAL A 7 2.78 16.13 0.58
N GLU A 8 3.51 16.88 1.39
CA GLU A 8 3.62 18.34 1.28
C GLU A 8 4.33 18.77 -0.01
N GLN A 9 5.20 17.91 -0.55
CA GLN A 9 5.86 18.13 -1.83
C GLN A 9 4.96 17.86 -3.02
N VAL A 10 3.84 17.13 -2.83
CA VAL A 10 2.89 16.82 -3.90
C VAL A 10 2.06 18.09 -4.19
N PRO A 11 2.08 18.60 -5.44
CA PRO A 11 1.22 19.70 -5.85
C PRO A 11 -0.23 19.39 -5.55
N ASP A 12 -1.01 20.41 -5.15
CA ASP A 12 -2.36 20.17 -4.66
C ASP A 12 -3.22 19.38 -5.65
N TYR A 13 -3.20 19.73 -6.93
CA TYR A 13 -3.93 19.03 -8.01
C TYR A 13 -3.55 17.55 -8.19
N ALA A 14 -2.38 17.14 -7.70
CA ALA A 14 -1.88 15.77 -7.82
C ALA A 14 -2.09 14.94 -6.54
N ARG A 15 -2.70 15.52 -5.49
CA ARG A 15 -2.96 14.82 -4.23
C ARG A 15 -4.08 13.80 -4.39
N LEU A 16 -3.88 12.60 -3.82
CA LEU A 16 -4.84 11.50 -3.92
C LEU A 16 -6.23 11.84 -3.35
N SER A 17 -6.32 12.79 -2.40
CA SER A 17 -7.58 13.24 -1.83
C SER A 17 -8.59 13.74 -2.87
N HIS A 18 -8.13 14.29 -4.00
CA HIS A 18 -9.00 14.80 -5.06
C HIS A 18 -9.68 13.71 -5.88
N TYR A 19 -9.18 12.49 -5.85
CA TYR A 19 -9.70 11.39 -6.66
C TYR A 19 -10.74 10.54 -5.93
N THR A 20 -11.19 10.94 -4.74
CA THR A 20 -12.18 10.19 -3.95
C THR A 20 -13.41 9.77 -4.77
N ALA A 21 -13.95 10.68 -5.61
CA ALA A 21 -15.09 10.38 -6.47
C ALA A 21 -14.77 9.31 -7.54
N SER A 22 -13.56 9.32 -8.10
CA SER A 22 -13.12 8.39 -9.15
C SER A 22 -12.90 6.96 -8.65
N TYR A 23 -12.75 6.78 -7.34
CA TYR A 23 -12.57 5.50 -6.68
C TYR A 23 -13.83 4.99 -5.95
N SER A 24 -14.88 5.81 -5.87
CA SER A 24 -16.11 5.43 -5.18
C SER A 24 -16.75 4.19 -5.83
N GLY A 25 -16.94 3.13 -5.03
CA GLY A 25 -17.57 1.88 -5.47
C GLY A 25 -16.69 0.99 -6.35
N ARG A 26 -15.42 1.32 -6.56
CA ARG A 26 -14.48 0.48 -7.30
C ARG A 26 -13.75 -0.48 -6.37
N ASP A 27 -13.63 -1.73 -6.78
CA ASP A 27 -12.72 -2.65 -6.11
C ASP A 27 -11.37 -2.67 -6.81
N VAL A 28 -10.55 -1.68 -6.49
CA VAL A 28 -9.24 -1.52 -7.12
C VAL A 28 -8.24 -2.60 -6.70
N TRP A 29 -8.48 -3.30 -5.59
CA TRP A 29 -7.63 -4.42 -5.23
C TRP A 29 -7.89 -5.62 -6.14
N SER A 30 -9.17 -5.88 -6.44
CA SER A 30 -9.56 -6.88 -7.44
C SER A 30 -9.05 -6.51 -8.84
N GLU A 31 -9.06 -5.23 -9.22
CA GLU A 31 -8.47 -4.77 -10.49
C GLU A 31 -6.97 -5.12 -10.56
N TYR A 32 -6.20 -4.77 -9.51
CA TYR A 32 -4.79 -5.15 -9.36
C TYR A 32 -4.58 -6.67 -9.43
N TYR A 33 -5.37 -7.43 -8.68
CA TYR A 33 -5.24 -8.88 -8.62
C TYR A 33 -5.41 -9.53 -10.00
N ASN A 34 -6.46 -9.13 -10.73
CA ASN A 34 -6.72 -9.65 -12.06
C ASN A 34 -5.64 -9.26 -13.08
N ALA A 35 -5.04 -8.09 -12.92
CA ALA A 35 -3.98 -7.61 -13.81
C ALA A 35 -2.63 -8.30 -13.54
N GLU A 36 -2.21 -8.38 -12.27
CA GLU A 36 -0.84 -8.75 -11.90
C GLU A 36 -0.69 -10.18 -11.34
N LEU A 37 -1.78 -10.76 -10.82
CA LEU A 37 -1.74 -12.03 -10.07
C LEU A 37 -2.71 -13.09 -10.62
N SER A 38 -3.24 -12.92 -11.83
CA SER A 38 -4.22 -13.83 -12.43
C SER A 38 -3.73 -15.28 -12.59
N ASP A 39 -2.42 -15.49 -12.73
CA ASP A 39 -1.78 -16.81 -12.84
C ASP A 39 -0.96 -17.18 -11.59
N ALA A 40 -1.24 -16.54 -10.45
CA ALA A 40 -0.51 -16.80 -9.21
C ALA A 40 -0.80 -18.20 -8.64
N ALA A 41 0.17 -18.78 -7.94
CA ALA A 41 -0.04 -20.02 -7.22
C ALA A 41 -1.02 -19.84 -6.05
N GLU A 42 -1.79 -20.87 -5.71
CA GLU A 42 -2.81 -20.86 -4.63
C GLU A 42 -2.30 -20.27 -3.30
N THR A 43 -1.03 -20.51 -2.95
CA THR A 43 -0.42 -19.93 -1.74
C THR A 43 -0.31 -18.41 -1.80
N VAL A 44 0.00 -17.86 -2.98
CA VAL A 44 0.06 -16.42 -3.22
C VAL A 44 -1.34 -15.81 -3.23
N GLU A 45 -2.34 -16.51 -3.80
CA GLU A 45 -3.73 -16.07 -3.78
C GLU A 45 -4.25 -15.95 -2.34
N TYR A 46 -4.00 -16.98 -1.52
CA TYR A 46 -4.36 -17.00 -0.12
C TYR A 46 -3.68 -15.86 0.66
N GLU A 47 -2.38 -15.66 0.47
CA GLU A 47 -1.65 -14.56 1.09
C GLU A 47 -2.17 -13.19 0.64
N ALA A 48 -2.47 -13.01 -0.64
CA ALA A 48 -3.04 -11.77 -1.18
C ALA A 48 -4.40 -11.46 -0.54
N GLY A 49 -5.27 -12.47 -0.38
CA GLY A 49 -6.56 -12.32 0.30
C GLY A 49 -6.44 -11.90 1.76
N LEU A 50 -5.47 -12.47 2.50
CA LEU A 50 -5.21 -12.04 3.90
C LEU A 50 -4.75 -10.58 3.99
N VAL A 51 -3.90 -10.16 3.05
CA VAL A 51 -3.42 -8.77 2.99
C VAL A 51 -4.56 -7.84 2.60
N GLU A 52 -5.36 -8.22 1.60
CA GLU A 52 -6.51 -7.47 1.11
C GLU A 52 -7.50 -7.17 2.24
N GLU A 53 -7.99 -8.21 2.91
CA GLU A 53 -8.97 -8.08 4.00
C GLU A 53 -8.42 -7.18 5.10
N SER A 54 -7.17 -7.43 5.52
CA SER A 54 -6.56 -6.65 6.59
C SER A 54 -6.27 -5.20 6.20
N TRP A 55 -6.02 -4.91 4.92
CA TRP A 55 -5.75 -3.56 4.44
C TRP A 55 -7.04 -2.77 4.23
N LYS A 56 -8.02 -3.36 3.52
CA LYS A 56 -9.34 -2.74 3.31
C LYS A 56 -10.01 -2.41 4.64
N GLY A 57 -10.02 -3.35 5.59
CA GLY A 57 -10.60 -3.10 6.92
C GLY A 57 -9.95 -1.92 7.65
N HIS A 58 -8.61 -1.82 7.62
CA HIS A 58 -7.91 -0.67 8.22
C HIS A 58 -8.22 0.65 7.52
N MET A 59 -8.32 0.64 6.19
CA MET A 59 -8.60 1.84 5.41
C MET A 59 -10.06 2.32 5.57
N ASP A 60 -10.99 1.38 5.73
CA ASP A 60 -12.39 1.65 6.08
C ASP A 60 -12.49 2.29 7.47
N GLU A 61 -11.73 1.80 8.48
CA GLU A 61 -11.61 2.45 9.80
C GLU A 61 -11.08 3.90 9.69
N CYS A 62 -10.20 4.16 8.73
CA CYS A 62 -9.65 5.49 8.45
C CYS A 62 -10.61 6.38 7.63
N GLY A 63 -11.75 5.85 7.19
CA GLY A 63 -12.72 6.55 6.35
C GLY A 63 -12.17 6.92 4.97
N ARG A 64 -11.26 6.11 4.43
CA ARG A 64 -10.60 6.35 3.14
C ARG A 64 -10.63 5.11 2.28
N HIS A 65 -10.81 5.30 0.98
CA HIS A 65 -10.65 4.22 0.01
C HIS A 65 -9.23 3.66 0.05
N HIS A 66 -9.06 2.33 -0.06
CA HIS A 66 -7.76 1.64 0.09
C HIS A 66 -6.71 2.06 -0.94
N ALA A 67 -7.12 2.52 -2.13
CA ALA A 67 -6.22 3.13 -3.10
C ALA A 67 -5.72 4.54 -2.68
N LEU A 68 -6.43 5.27 -1.83
CA LEU A 68 -6.17 6.69 -1.54
C LEU A 68 -5.50 6.92 -0.18
N ALA A 69 -4.70 5.96 0.28
CA ALA A 69 -4.06 6.05 1.58
C ALA A 69 -3.07 7.21 1.67
N LYS A 70 -2.95 7.75 2.89
CA LYS A 70 -1.87 8.65 3.28
C LYS A 70 -0.71 7.82 3.81
N PRO A 71 0.53 8.34 3.77
CA PRO A 71 1.67 7.68 4.40
C PRO A 71 1.43 7.34 5.88
N ALA A 72 0.75 8.22 6.61
CA ALA A 72 0.37 7.99 8.00
C ALA A 72 -0.59 6.79 8.19
N ASP A 73 -1.47 6.50 7.22
CA ASP A 73 -2.35 5.34 7.28
C ASP A 73 -1.56 4.05 7.16
N VAL A 74 -0.58 4.04 6.26
CA VAL A 74 0.32 2.91 6.06
C VAL A 74 1.17 2.68 7.32
N GLU A 75 1.73 3.73 7.89
CA GLU A 75 2.50 3.65 9.14
C GLU A 75 1.65 3.09 10.29
N ALA A 76 0.43 3.60 10.46
CA ALA A 76 -0.48 3.11 11.50
C ALA A 76 -0.86 1.64 11.29
N TRP A 77 -1.06 1.21 10.05
CA TRP A 77 -1.38 -0.18 9.73
C TRP A 77 -0.22 -1.11 10.07
N PHE A 78 1.00 -0.78 9.64
CA PHE A 78 2.16 -1.60 9.95
C PHE A 78 2.50 -1.61 11.44
N THR A 79 2.27 -0.52 12.15
CA THR A 79 2.37 -0.48 13.62
C THR A 79 1.43 -1.51 14.25
N LYS A 80 0.14 -1.51 13.86
CA LYS A 80 -0.84 -2.52 14.32
C LYS A 80 -0.40 -3.95 13.95
N LEU A 81 0.24 -4.14 12.79
CA LEU A 81 0.73 -5.45 12.37
C LEU A 81 1.87 -5.93 13.27
N VAL A 82 2.92 -5.12 13.49
CA VAL A 82 4.09 -5.57 14.27
C VAL A 82 3.77 -5.79 15.75
N ASP A 83 2.75 -5.12 16.29
CA ASP A 83 2.26 -5.37 17.65
C ASP A 83 1.68 -6.79 17.81
N ARG A 84 1.16 -7.38 16.73
CA ARG A 84 0.53 -8.71 16.73
C ARG A 84 1.36 -9.80 16.07
N MET A 85 2.40 -9.45 15.30
CA MET A 85 3.23 -10.41 14.57
C MET A 85 4.69 -9.97 14.41
N GLN A 86 5.56 -10.93 14.08
CA GLN A 86 6.98 -10.65 13.85
C GLN A 86 7.20 -9.80 12.59
N TYR A 87 8.25 -8.97 12.59
CA TYR A 87 8.69 -8.17 11.44
C TYR A 87 8.83 -8.97 10.15
N LYS A 88 9.31 -10.22 10.21
CA LYS A 88 9.41 -11.09 9.03
C LYS A 88 8.06 -11.35 8.38
N ARG A 89 7.02 -11.54 9.20
CA ARG A 89 5.64 -11.77 8.73
C ARG A 89 4.97 -10.47 8.29
N ALA A 90 5.27 -9.35 8.95
CA ALA A 90 4.83 -8.02 8.49
C ALA A 90 5.50 -7.64 7.14
N TYR A 91 6.74 -8.07 6.91
CA TYR A 91 7.41 -7.91 5.62
C TYR A 91 6.77 -8.79 4.54
N ASN A 92 6.71 -10.11 4.77
CA ASN A 92 6.11 -11.05 3.83
C ASN A 92 4.96 -11.81 4.51
N PRO A 93 3.69 -11.64 4.06
CA PRO A 93 3.28 -11.07 2.76
C PRO A 93 2.93 -9.56 2.74
N TYR A 94 2.68 -8.93 3.89
CA TYR A 94 1.98 -7.63 3.91
C TYR A 94 2.72 -6.50 3.20
N TRP A 95 4.00 -6.26 3.52
CA TRP A 95 4.78 -5.21 2.87
C TRP A 95 4.93 -5.46 1.37
N VAL A 96 5.29 -6.67 0.99
CA VAL A 96 5.50 -7.05 -0.43
C VAL A 96 4.23 -6.77 -1.24
N ARG A 97 3.08 -7.26 -0.77
CA ARG A 97 1.81 -7.10 -1.50
C ARG A 97 1.32 -5.66 -1.53
N LEU A 98 1.52 -4.90 -0.45
CA LEU A 98 1.18 -3.48 -0.46
C LEU A 98 2.08 -2.66 -1.40
N GLU A 99 3.38 -3.00 -1.47
CA GLU A 99 4.31 -2.39 -2.42
C GLU A 99 3.89 -2.68 -3.86
N GLU A 100 3.62 -3.94 -4.21
CA GLU A 100 3.16 -4.34 -5.54
C GLU A 100 1.84 -3.67 -5.94
N PHE A 101 0.87 -3.61 -5.02
CA PHE A 101 -0.41 -2.94 -5.23
C PHE A 101 -0.22 -1.46 -5.60
N TYR A 102 0.58 -0.71 -4.84
CA TYR A 102 0.81 0.70 -5.14
C TYR A 102 1.75 0.94 -6.32
N ASP A 103 2.66 0.01 -6.63
CA ASP A 103 3.40 0.04 -7.88
C ASP A 103 2.43 -0.06 -9.05
N TYR A 104 1.49 -1.02 -9.04
CA TYR A 104 0.41 -1.12 -10.03
C TYR A 104 -0.36 0.19 -10.20
N LEU A 105 -0.79 0.82 -9.11
CA LEU A 105 -1.50 2.09 -9.20
C LEU A 105 -0.67 3.21 -9.82
N VAL A 106 0.64 3.25 -9.56
CA VAL A 106 1.52 4.30 -10.08
C VAL A 106 1.84 4.10 -11.57
N TRP A 107 1.98 2.87 -12.04
CA TRP A 107 2.37 2.61 -13.44
C TRP A 107 1.17 2.45 -14.38
N HIS A 108 0.02 1.97 -13.89
CA HIS A 108 -1.14 1.67 -14.72
C HIS A 108 -1.91 2.94 -15.10
N THR A 109 -2.24 3.08 -16.38
CA THR A 109 -2.80 4.34 -16.94
C THR A 109 -4.18 4.72 -16.41
N ASP A 110 -4.91 3.75 -15.88
CA ASP A 110 -6.28 3.94 -15.37
C ASP A 110 -6.33 4.52 -13.95
N HIS A 111 -5.16 4.79 -13.37
CA HIS A 111 -5.01 5.31 -12.02
C HIS A 111 -4.21 6.63 -12.04
N PRO A 112 -4.73 7.71 -11.42
CA PRO A 112 -4.07 9.02 -11.41
C PRO A 112 -2.94 9.12 -10.36
N HIS A 113 -2.34 8.01 -9.97
CA HIS A 113 -1.32 8.01 -8.92
C HIS A 113 0.00 8.57 -9.44
N THR A 114 0.52 9.58 -8.75
CA THR A 114 1.83 10.19 -9.04
C THR A 114 2.87 9.91 -7.95
N TYR A 115 2.45 9.26 -6.88
CA TYR A 115 3.30 8.90 -5.74
C TYR A 115 2.84 7.61 -5.06
N HIS A 116 3.75 7.06 -4.25
CA HIS A 116 3.58 5.77 -3.61
C HIS A 116 3.51 5.95 -2.08
N PRO A 117 2.32 5.84 -1.46
CA PRO A 117 2.12 6.06 -0.03
C PRO A 117 3.01 5.21 0.87
N ALA A 118 3.18 3.91 0.58
CA ALA A 118 4.03 3.05 1.41
C ALA A 118 5.52 3.46 1.39
N ARG A 119 6.08 3.78 0.20
CA ARG A 119 7.47 4.27 0.10
C ARG A 119 7.65 5.62 0.79
N MET A 120 6.66 6.51 0.74
CA MET A 120 6.68 7.75 1.51
C MET A 120 6.68 7.48 3.02
N ALA A 121 5.85 6.55 3.50
CA ALA A 121 5.82 6.18 4.92
C ALA A 121 7.20 5.67 5.38
N ALA A 122 7.78 4.72 4.63
CA ALA A 122 9.12 4.21 4.94
C ALA A 122 10.21 5.31 4.89
N GLY A 123 10.02 6.36 4.09
CA GLY A 123 10.94 7.50 4.04
C GLY A 123 10.85 8.47 5.23
N GLN A 124 9.78 8.40 6.02
CA GLN A 124 9.53 9.31 7.15
C GLN A 124 10.10 8.80 8.50
N GLY A 125 10.65 7.59 8.52
CA GLY A 125 11.06 6.90 9.75
C GLY A 125 9.92 6.07 10.35
N GLY A 126 10.17 5.39 11.47
CA GLY A 126 9.16 4.57 12.16
C GLY A 126 9.16 3.09 11.76
N VAL A 127 8.04 2.41 12.03
CA VAL A 127 7.88 0.96 11.84
C VAL A 127 8.00 0.59 10.37
N THR A 128 7.42 1.37 9.46
CA THR A 128 7.54 1.10 8.02
C THR A 128 8.96 1.23 7.52
N ASN A 129 9.76 2.16 8.09
CA ASN A 129 11.18 2.26 7.79
C ASN A 129 11.96 1.02 8.27
N GLU A 130 11.64 0.50 9.45
CA GLU A 130 12.28 -0.70 9.99
C GLU A 130 11.98 -1.95 9.15
N ILE A 131 10.71 -2.12 8.74
CA ILE A 131 10.29 -3.19 7.83
C ILE A 131 10.99 -3.03 6.46
N TRP A 132 11.08 -1.81 5.95
CA TRP A 132 11.82 -1.54 4.72
C TRP A 132 13.32 -1.84 4.85
N CYS A 133 13.93 -1.52 5.99
CA CYS A 133 15.34 -1.84 6.25
C CYS A 133 15.56 -3.35 6.42
N PHE A 134 14.56 -4.10 6.91
CA PHE A 134 14.62 -5.56 6.98
C PHE A 134 14.85 -6.18 5.59
N LYS A 135 14.17 -5.66 4.54
CA LYS A 135 14.41 -6.02 3.13
C LYS A 135 15.87 -5.86 2.69
N ILE A 136 16.55 -4.82 3.20
CA ILE A 136 17.94 -4.50 2.83
C ILE A 136 18.93 -5.39 3.59
N ARG A 137 18.61 -5.80 4.82
CA ARG A 137 19.49 -6.60 5.70
C ARG A 137 19.45 -8.10 5.40
N GLU A 138 18.30 -8.62 4.97
CA GLU A 138 18.10 -10.05 4.66
C GLU A 138 18.37 -10.37 3.17
N ARG A 139 18.96 -9.45 2.42
CA ARG A 139 19.33 -9.60 1.00
C ARG A 139 20.83 -9.80 0.86
#